data_AF-Q39U01-F1
#
_entry.id   AF-Q39U01-F1
#
_cell.length_a   1.000
_cell.length_b   1.000
_cell.length_c   1.000
_cell.angle_alpha   90.00
_cell.angle_beta   90.00
_cell.angle_gamma   90.00
#
_symmetry.space_group_name_H-M   'P 1'
#
loop_
_entity.id
_entity.type
_entity.pdbx_description
1 polymer ?
#
loop_
_entity_poly.entity_id
_entity_poly.type
_entity_poly.pdbx_seq_one_letter_code
_entity_poly.pdbx_strand_id
1 'polypeptide(L)'
;MYDGSGNESHIPLPDRIDLNDRANTEYLLASPTDLWIWSGVLGQAALRHYRLLTNGRSRLPDKAVRVSITKVGDEETRPGALLKLASGGIIAVWHQFRYHLDRRLDMGFAYVNPKGGITTNYPISAPGREGTPVATRWAMAQHPADGSIWAFFKRDSYHEISALHLTETAKGIKLDWVKTDFIGRNDGIHEPEGEYPYLTAVADSGNNSIALAYQNKRSEILYATDGDGNLMNGSCGQSLSQRMEPYFFAKRSLVSIVRITADGRKAFQDFPGLVERTQEFGLSVADRLWVLYRRIDCETSNYEMLQRQGEVMLRYNDGAWSEPLILGKLDVEKEYYGASLFSSPYQPHFLMRLNDGKLHLFEAKSSH
;
A
#
# COMPACT_ATOMS: atom_id res chain seq x y z
N MET A 1 10.40 13.05 -10.30
CA MET A 1 9.31 14.02 -10.04
C MET A 1 8.83 14.60 -11.37
N TYR A 2 7.56 14.97 -11.45
CA TYR A 2 6.88 15.47 -12.65
C TYR A 2 6.14 16.78 -12.35
N ASP A 3 6.13 17.75 -13.26
CA ASP A 3 5.59 19.10 -13.03
C ASP A 3 4.22 19.39 -13.65
N GLY A 4 3.53 18.39 -14.21
CA GLY A 4 2.24 18.59 -14.88
C GLY A 4 2.37 19.04 -16.34
N SER A 5 3.56 19.44 -16.79
CA SER A 5 3.80 20.03 -18.12
C SER A 5 4.64 19.14 -19.03
N GLY A 6 4.84 17.87 -18.67
CA GLY A 6 5.67 16.93 -19.43
C GLY A 6 7.14 16.88 -19.00
N ASN A 7 7.59 17.74 -18.07
CA ASN A 7 8.97 17.69 -17.61
C ASN A 7 9.14 16.65 -16.50
N GLU A 8 10.23 15.88 -16.59
CA GLU A 8 10.61 14.90 -15.59
C GLU A 8 11.95 15.29 -14.97
N SER A 9 12.11 14.97 -13.69
CA SER A 9 13.39 15.00 -13.00
C SER A 9 13.70 13.66 -12.35
N HIS A 10 14.90 13.15 -12.65
CA HIS A 10 15.48 11.96 -12.06
C HIS A 10 16.59 12.39 -11.11
N ILE A 11 16.35 12.23 -9.81
CA ILE A 11 17.27 12.69 -8.78
C ILE A 11 17.97 11.48 -8.19
N PRO A 12 19.30 11.35 -8.34
CA PRO A 12 20.04 10.34 -7.62
C PRO A 12 20.01 10.67 -6.13
N LEU A 13 19.62 9.71 -5.31
CA LEU A 13 19.76 9.83 -3.86
C LEU A 13 21.23 9.62 -3.49
N PRO A 14 21.79 10.41 -2.55
CA PRO A 14 23.20 10.32 -2.17
C PRO A 14 23.53 9.03 -1.41
N ASP A 15 22.51 8.30 -0.94
CA ASP A 15 22.66 7.02 -0.28
C ASP A 15 22.52 5.86 -1.26
N ARG A 16 23.34 4.82 -1.07
CA ARG A 16 23.13 3.54 -1.75
C ARG A 16 21.92 2.86 -1.12
N ILE A 17 20.80 2.89 -1.83
CA ILE A 17 19.59 2.10 -1.53
C ILE A 17 19.66 0.84 -2.39
N ASP A 18 20.11 -0.25 -1.77
CA ASP A 18 20.26 -1.53 -2.46
C ASP A 18 18.91 -2.25 -2.66
N LEU A 19 18.93 -3.44 -3.26
CA LEU A 19 17.71 -4.22 -3.49
C LEU A 19 17.01 -4.62 -2.19
N ASN A 20 17.77 -4.81 -1.11
CA ASN A 20 17.19 -5.15 0.19
C ASN A 20 16.51 -3.93 0.79
N ASP A 21 17.10 -2.73 0.70
CA ASP A 21 16.44 -1.52 1.16
C ASP A 21 15.09 -1.26 0.47
N ARG A 22 14.95 -1.64 -0.81
CA ARG A 22 13.76 -1.34 -1.63
C ARG A 22 12.51 -2.13 -1.27
N ALA A 23 12.65 -3.34 -0.75
CA ALA A 23 11.48 -4.14 -0.38
C ALA A 23 10.81 -3.52 0.87
N ASN A 24 9.51 -3.17 0.77
CA ASN A 24 8.75 -2.43 1.79
C ASN A 24 9.24 -0.99 2.05
N THR A 25 9.77 -0.30 1.02
CA THR A 25 10.07 1.13 1.15
C THR A 25 8.80 1.97 1.09
N GLU A 26 8.64 2.85 2.06
CA GLU A 26 7.67 3.94 2.03
C GLU A 26 8.39 5.27 1.80
N TYR A 27 7.71 6.21 1.16
CA TYR A 27 8.23 7.56 1.02
C TYR A 27 7.10 8.58 1.09
N LEU A 28 7.43 9.79 1.54
CA LEU A 28 6.51 10.91 1.47
C LEU A 28 7.24 12.21 1.20
N LEU A 29 6.54 13.14 0.58
CA LEU A 29 6.95 14.54 0.48
C LEU A 29 6.29 15.32 1.61
N ALA A 30 7.07 15.74 2.60
CA ALA A 30 6.58 16.62 3.66
C ALA A 30 6.35 18.05 3.13
N SER A 31 7.08 18.43 2.09
CA SER A 31 6.89 19.63 1.26
C SER A 31 7.48 19.37 -0.14
N PRO A 32 7.31 20.28 -1.12
CA PRO A 32 7.92 20.12 -2.45
C PRO A 32 9.46 19.95 -2.44
N THR A 33 10.12 20.35 -1.36
CA THR A 33 11.59 20.28 -1.20
C THR A 33 12.04 19.34 -0.08
N ASP A 34 11.12 18.59 0.53
CA ASP A 34 11.39 17.78 1.72
C ASP A 34 10.88 16.36 1.53
N LEU A 35 11.81 15.43 1.32
CA LEU A 35 11.55 14.01 1.04
C LEU A 35 11.99 13.14 2.21
N TRP A 36 11.08 12.29 2.65
CA TRP A 36 11.32 11.28 3.67
C TRP A 36 11.17 9.90 3.06
N ILE A 37 12.12 9.02 3.39
CA ILE A 37 12.13 7.62 2.95
C ILE A 37 12.29 6.73 4.17
N TRP A 38 11.42 5.74 4.28
CA TRP A 38 11.43 4.72 5.32
C TRP A 38 11.67 3.37 4.69
N SER A 39 12.81 2.74 5.01
CA SER A 39 13.24 1.53 4.29
C SER A 39 14.16 0.63 5.11
N GLY A 40 14.39 -0.60 4.61
CA GLY A 40 15.35 -1.56 5.16
C GLY A 40 14.79 -2.98 5.22
N VAL A 41 15.54 -4.01 4.83
CA VAL A 41 15.07 -5.41 4.90
C VAL A 41 16.06 -6.38 5.52
N LEU A 42 17.35 -6.07 5.55
CA LEU A 42 18.35 -6.91 6.21
C LEU A 42 19.18 -6.00 7.10
N GLY A 43 18.73 -5.79 8.34
CA GLY A 43 19.30 -4.78 9.23
C GLY A 43 18.24 -3.95 9.95
N GLN A 44 18.71 -2.88 10.60
CA GLN A 44 17.86 -1.84 11.17
C GLN A 44 17.05 -1.13 10.09
N ALA A 45 15.79 -0.80 10.38
CA ALA A 45 15.04 0.12 9.53
C ALA A 45 15.64 1.53 9.62
N ALA A 46 15.60 2.28 8.53
CA ALA A 46 16.24 3.59 8.45
C ALA A 46 15.29 4.64 7.88
N LEU A 47 15.04 5.69 8.68
CA LEU A 47 14.30 6.88 8.30
C LEU A 47 15.29 7.91 7.76
N ARG A 48 15.24 8.14 6.45
CA ARG A 48 16.14 9.04 5.72
C ARG A 48 15.38 10.28 5.30
N HIS A 49 15.98 11.44 5.55
CA HIS A 49 15.43 12.75 5.21
C HIS A 49 16.35 13.43 4.21
N TYR A 50 15.79 13.88 3.11
CA TYR A 50 16.48 14.57 2.03
C TYR A 50 15.87 15.94 1.77
N ARG A 51 16.74 16.93 1.58
CA ARG A 51 16.40 18.21 0.98
C ARG A 51 16.49 18.06 -0.53
N LEU A 52 15.43 18.38 -1.24
CA LEU A 52 15.44 18.46 -2.70
C LEU A 52 15.76 19.90 -3.11
N LEU A 53 16.73 20.07 -4.00
CA LEU A 53 17.25 21.36 -4.46
C LEU A 53 17.06 21.50 -5.96
N THR A 54 16.88 22.74 -6.43
CA THR A 54 16.93 23.11 -7.84
C THR A 54 18.18 23.94 -8.11
N ASN A 55 18.82 23.73 -9.25
CA ASN A 55 19.88 24.59 -9.78
C ASN A 55 19.39 25.94 -10.34
N GLY A 56 18.09 26.26 -10.21
CA GLY A 56 17.48 27.52 -10.65
C GLY A 56 17.11 27.57 -12.13
N ARG A 57 17.42 26.54 -12.92
CA ARG A 57 17.05 26.45 -14.35
C ARG A 57 15.75 25.67 -14.58
N SER A 58 15.31 24.90 -13.59
CA SER A 58 14.07 24.12 -13.63
C SER A 58 13.24 24.36 -12.36
N ARG A 59 11.92 24.29 -12.50
CA ARG A 59 11.00 24.23 -11.36
C ARG A 59 11.05 22.88 -10.63
N LEU A 60 11.54 21.84 -11.31
CA LEU A 60 11.74 20.53 -10.72
C LEU A 60 13.10 20.47 -10.01
N PRO A 61 13.16 19.91 -8.79
CA PRO A 61 14.44 19.65 -8.13
C PRO A 61 15.31 18.71 -8.96
N ASP A 62 16.61 18.94 -9.00
CA ASP A 62 17.61 18.17 -9.76
C ASP A 62 18.69 17.52 -8.87
N LYS A 63 18.63 17.81 -7.56
CA LYS A 63 19.59 17.30 -6.57
C LYS A 63 18.90 16.96 -5.25
N ALA A 64 19.32 15.86 -4.64
CA ALA A 64 18.95 15.50 -3.26
C ALA A 64 20.18 15.61 -2.35
N VAL A 65 20.01 16.21 -1.17
CA VAL A 65 21.03 16.26 -0.11
C VAL A 65 20.48 15.61 1.13
N ARG A 66 21.18 14.61 1.67
CA ARG A 66 20.80 13.95 2.92
C ARG A 66 20.91 14.93 4.07
N VAL A 67 19.79 15.17 4.75
CA VAL A 67 19.70 16.01 5.94
C VAL A 67 19.95 15.16 7.18
N SER A 68 19.29 14.00 7.27
CA SER A 68 19.47 13.08 8.40
C SER A 68 19.20 11.63 8.01
N ILE A 69 19.74 10.72 8.82
CA ILE A 69 19.39 9.30 8.82
C ILE A 69 19.22 8.86 10.27
N THR A 70 18.07 8.27 10.59
CA THR A 70 17.80 7.68 11.90
C THR A 70 17.59 6.19 11.72
N LYS A 71 18.45 5.39 12.33
CA LYS A 71 18.31 3.93 12.38
C LYS A 71 17.43 3.54 13.56
N VAL A 72 16.58 2.55 13.37
CA VAL A 72 15.60 2.09 14.34
C VAL A 72 15.62 0.56 14.42
N GLY A 73 15.57 0.04 15.64
CA GLY A 73 15.51 -1.39 15.91
C GLY A 73 16.87 -2.09 15.83
N ASP A 74 16.87 -3.35 15.40
CA ASP A 74 18.01 -4.27 15.29
C ASP A 74 18.03 -4.95 13.90
N GLU A 75 18.81 -6.01 13.73
CA GLU A 75 19.01 -6.68 12.43
C GLU A 75 17.74 -7.34 11.85
N GLU A 76 16.75 -7.59 12.70
CA GLU A 76 15.47 -8.19 12.32
C GLU A 76 14.36 -7.15 12.18
N THR A 77 14.68 -5.85 12.17
CA THR A 77 13.65 -4.82 12.05
C THR A 77 13.24 -4.61 10.60
N ARG A 78 11.94 -4.39 10.37
CA ARG A 78 11.36 -4.10 9.06
C ARG A 78 10.51 -2.84 9.11
N PRO A 79 10.59 -1.96 8.10
CA PRO A 79 9.68 -0.86 7.94
C PRO A 79 8.26 -1.40 7.68
N GLY A 80 7.28 -0.75 8.28
CA GLY A 80 5.88 -0.85 7.88
C GLY A 80 5.48 0.42 7.11
N ALA A 81 4.48 1.14 7.60
CA ALA A 81 3.95 2.34 6.98
C ALA A 81 4.64 3.66 7.43
N LEU A 82 4.52 4.70 6.61
CA LEU A 82 4.97 6.07 6.88
C LEU A 82 3.82 7.05 6.62
N LEU A 83 3.60 8.01 7.53
CA LEU A 83 2.50 8.97 7.43
C LEU A 83 2.94 10.37 7.86
N LYS A 84 2.50 11.39 7.10
CA LYS A 84 2.55 12.79 7.52
C LYS A 84 1.24 13.14 8.24
N LEU A 85 1.36 13.72 9.42
CA LEU A 85 0.25 14.16 10.26
C LEU A 85 -0.18 15.60 9.90
N ALA A 86 -1.43 15.94 10.24
CA ALA A 86 -1.99 17.28 10.08
C ALA A 86 -1.19 18.36 10.82
N SER A 87 -0.53 18.00 11.93
CA SER A 87 0.37 18.87 12.68
C SER A 87 1.66 19.25 11.91
N GLY A 88 1.96 18.54 10.81
CA GLY A 88 3.25 18.57 10.13
C GLY A 88 4.24 17.53 10.67
N GLY A 89 3.90 16.79 11.72
CA GLY A 89 4.70 15.68 12.22
C GLY A 89 4.74 14.51 11.23
N ILE A 90 5.71 13.62 11.40
CA ILE A 90 5.85 12.40 10.60
C ILE A 90 5.95 11.21 11.55
N ILE A 91 5.19 10.16 11.28
CA ILE A 91 5.23 8.91 12.03
C ILE A 91 5.57 7.76 11.08
N ALA A 92 6.49 6.89 11.51
CA ALA A 92 6.86 5.67 10.83
C ALA A 92 6.68 4.49 11.78
N VAL A 93 6.03 3.41 11.33
CA VAL A 93 5.92 2.17 12.10
C VAL A 93 6.97 1.15 11.61
N TRP A 94 7.53 0.39 12.54
CA TRP A 94 8.36 -0.77 12.27
C TRP A 94 7.84 -1.98 13.03
N HIS A 95 8.26 -3.16 12.58
CA HIS A 95 8.03 -4.42 13.28
C HIS A 95 9.27 -5.32 13.26
N GLN A 96 9.30 -6.29 14.17
CA GLN A 96 10.32 -7.32 14.25
C GLN A 96 9.97 -8.49 13.32
N PHE A 97 10.92 -8.87 12.49
CA PHE A 97 10.94 -10.08 11.65
C PHE A 97 11.50 -11.26 12.45
N ARG A 98 11.13 -11.35 13.73
CA ARG A 98 11.56 -12.42 14.63
C ARG A 98 10.41 -13.38 14.86
N TYR A 99 10.69 -14.68 14.78
CA TYR A 99 9.73 -15.69 15.16
C TYR A 99 9.69 -15.83 16.68
N HIS A 100 8.54 -15.55 17.29
CA HIS A 100 8.28 -15.78 18.71
C HIS A 100 7.37 -17.01 18.89
N LEU A 101 7.68 -17.85 19.89
CA LEU A 101 6.87 -19.05 20.20
C LEU A 101 5.43 -18.71 20.60
N ASP A 102 5.24 -17.57 21.27
CA ASP A 102 3.92 -17.02 21.63
C ASP A 102 3.23 -16.29 20.46
N ARG A 103 3.84 -16.35 19.26
CA ARG A 103 3.35 -15.77 18.00
C ARG A 103 3.10 -14.27 18.07
N ARG A 104 3.68 -13.57 19.04
CA ARG A 104 3.54 -12.12 19.12
C ARG A 104 4.30 -11.42 17.99
N LEU A 105 3.85 -10.22 17.66
CA LEU A 105 4.55 -9.28 16.81
C LEU A 105 5.03 -8.12 17.67
N ASP A 106 6.34 -7.95 17.76
CA ASP A 106 6.95 -6.79 18.42
C ASP A 106 7.07 -5.64 17.40
N MET A 107 6.65 -4.44 17.79
CA MET A 107 6.54 -3.28 16.91
C MET A 107 6.85 -1.98 17.65
N GLY A 108 7.09 -0.91 16.91
CA GLY A 108 7.26 0.40 17.49
C GLY A 108 7.17 1.51 16.46
N PHE A 109 7.49 2.73 16.90
CA PHE A 109 7.30 3.92 16.10
C PHE A 109 8.53 4.82 16.14
N ALA A 110 8.86 5.42 15.00
CA ALA A 110 9.67 6.62 14.94
C ALA A 110 8.75 7.81 14.69
N TYR A 111 8.91 8.88 15.45
CA TYR A 111 8.13 10.10 15.30
C TYR A 111 9.04 11.31 15.19
N VAL A 112 8.85 12.07 14.13
CA VAL A 112 9.46 13.38 13.89
C VAL A 112 8.41 14.42 14.23
N ASN A 113 8.67 15.21 15.26
CA ASN A 113 7.77 16.29 15.61
C ASN A 113 7.85 17.44 14.58
N PRO A 114 6.87 18.36 14.54
CA PRO A 114 6.87 19.46 13.57
C PRO A 114 8.09 20.40 13.64
N LYS A 115 8.85 20.36 14.75
CA LYS A 115 10.09 21.13 14.93
C LYS A 115 11.35 20.35 14.50
N GLY A 116 11.20 19.14 13.97
CA GLY A 116 12.29 18.27 13.49
C GLY A 116 12.93 17.38 14.55
N GLY A 117 12.44 17.40 15.80
CA GLY A 117 12.94 16.50 16.84
C GLY A 117 12.45 15.06 16.63
N ILE A 118 13.35 14.09 16.71
CA ILE A 118 13.05 12.67 16.45
C ILE A 118 13.00 11.90 17.77
N THR A 119 11.94 11.11 17.94
CA THR A 119 11.76 10.18 19.07
C THR A 119 11.48 8.78 18.53
N THR A 120 11.92 7.76 19.26
CA THR A 120 11.63 6.37 18.94
C THR A 120 11.02 5.68 20.17
N ASN A 121 9.89 5.02 19.96
CA ASN A 121 9.18 4.25 20.98
C ASN A 121 9.46 2.76 20.78
N TYR A 122 9.74 2.04 21.87
CA TYR A 122 10.26 0.66 21.89
C TYR A 122 9.43 -0.27 22.78
N PRO A 123 9.49 -1.59 22.54
CA PRO A 123 8.52 -2.26 21.68
C PRO A 123 7.19 -2.46 22.38
N ILE A 124 6.13 -2.33 21.59
CA ILE A 124 4.79 -2.79 21.91
C ILE A 124 4.66 -4.19 21.32
N SER A 125 4.06 -5.12 22.07
CA SER A 125 3.77 -6.47 21.57
C SER A 125 2.29 -6.60 21.23
N ALA A 126 1.98 -7.07 20.03
CA ALA A 126 0.64 -7.50 19.66
C ALA A 126 0.56 -9.04 19.67
N PRO A 127 -0.33 -9.66 20.47
CA PRO A 127 -0.41 -11.11 20.53
C PRO A 127 -0.89 -11.71 19.19
N GLY A 128 -0.49 -12.94 18.92
CA GLY A 128 -0.94 -13.73 17.77
C GLY A 128 -1.63 -15.01 18.20
N ARG A 129 -2.52 -15.53 17.36
CA ARG A 129 -3.22 -16.80 17.62
C ARG A 129 -2.84 -17.87 16.59
N GLU A 130 -2.67 -17.50 15.32
CA GLU A 130 -2.43 -18.43 14.21
C GLU A 130 -1.21 -17.99 13.36
N GLY A 131 -0.95 -18.59 12.20
CA GLY A 131 -0.02 -18.07 11.19
C GLY A 131 1.45 -17.77 11.56
N THR A 132 2.12 -17.03 10.67
CA THR A 132 3.54 -16.66 10.74
C THR A 132 3.67 -15.18 11.06
N PRO A 133 4.25 -14.77 12.21
CA PRO A 133 4.23 -13.37 12.64
C PRO A 133 5.12 -12.45 11.80
N VAL A 134 6.10 -12.99 11.08
CA VAL A 134 7.20 -12.20 10.53
C VAL A 134 6.85 -11.45 9.24
N ALA A 135 5.95 -11.97 8.41
CA ALA A 135 5.54 -11.30 7.19
C ALA A 135 4.30 -10.43 7.46
N THR A 136 4.49 -9.12 7.61
CA THR A 136 3.40 -8.20 7.97
C THR A 136 3.27 -7.05 6.96
N ARG A 137 2.05 -6.84 6.45
CA ARG A 137 1.68 -5.65 5.68
C ARG A 137 1.04 -4.60 6.58
N TRP A 138 1.28 -3.34 6.28
CA TRP A 138 0.85 -2.20 7.08
C TRP A 138 0.09 -1.18 6.23
N ALA A 139 -0.88 -0.51 6.84
CA ALA A 139 -1.49 0.71 6.32
C ALA A 139 -1.67 1.69 7.47
N MET A 140 -1.56 2.99 7.20
CA MET A 140 -1.73 4.01 8.24
C MET A 140 -2.50 5.22 7.70
N ALA A 141 -3.41 5.75 8.51
CA ALA A 141 -4.12 6.98 8.21
C ALA A 141 -4.38 7.78 9.50
N GLN A 142 -4.49 9.09 9.37
CA GLN A 142 -4.99 9.95 10.44
C GLN A 142 -6.49 10.13 10.25
N HIS A 143 -7.25 9.89 11.31
CA HIS A 143 -8.69 10.01 11.28
C HIS A 143 -9.09 11.49 11.21
N PRO A 144 -9.92 11.90 10.22
CA PRO A 144 -10.17 13.32 9.96
C PRO A 144 -11.05 13.99 11.02
N ALA A 145 -11.85 13.22 11.77
CA ALA A 145 -12.79 13.79 12.75
C ALA A 145 -12.15 14.23 14.07
N ASP A 146 -11.11 13.53 14.52
CA ASP A 146 -10.51 13.72 15.85
C ASP A 146 -8.97 13.78 15.84
N GLY A 147 -8.34 13.59 14.67
CA GLY A 147 -6.89 13.60 14.53
C GLY A 147 -6.18 12.37 15.11
N SER A 148 -6.93 11.35 15.56
CA SER A 148 -6.34 10.09 16.00
C SER A 148 -5.60 9.40 14.85
N ILE A 149 -4.54 8.67 15.16
CA ILE A 149 -3.74 7.95 14.18
C ILE A 149 -4.11 6.48 14.28
N TRP A 150 -4.41 5.88 13.13
CA TRP A 150 -4.75 4.47 13.03
C TRP A 150 -3.70 3.75 12.18
N ALA A 151 -3.08 2.73 12.78
CA ALA A 151 -2.20 1.82 12.06
C ALA A 151 -2.87 0.44 11.98
N PHE A 152 -3.08 -0.04 10.77
CA PHE A 152 -3.63 -1.35 10.49
C PHE A 152 -2.51 -2.27 10.06
N PHE A 153 -2.55 -3.52 10.52
CA PHE A 153 -1.60 -4.50 10.06
C PHE A 153 -2.22 -5.88 9.88
N LYS A 154 -1.65 -6.61 8.92
CA LYS A 154 -2.04 -7.97 8.58
C LYS A 154 -0.79 -8.83 8.57
N ARG A 155 -0.80 -9.91 9.35
CA ARG A 155 0.27 -10.92 9.40
C ARG A 155 -0.03 -12.07 8.46
N ASP A 156 0.96 -12.57 7.74
CA ASP A 156 0.75 -13.66 6.80
C ASP A 156 0.18 -14.92 7.46
N SER A 157 -0.74 -15.59 6.75
CA SER A 157 -1.53 -16.73 7.23
C SER A 157 -2.49 -16.42 8.39
N TYR A 158 -2.71 -15.15 8.73
CA TYR A 158 -3.76 -14.73 9.67
C TYR A 158 -5.04 -14.34 8.93
N HIS A 159 -6.17 -14.63 9.56
CA HIS A 159 -7.52 -14.34 9.07
C HIS A 159 -8.11 -13.08 9.72
N GLU A 160 -7.22 -12.18 10.14
CA GLU A 160 -7.56 -10.94 10.81
C GLU A 160 -6.64 -9.78 10.37
N ILE A 161 -7.21 -8.58 10.40
CA ILE A 161 -6.50 -7.32 10.39
C ILE A 161 -6.58 -6.76 11.80
N SER A 162 -5.43 -6.44 12.36
CA SER A 162 -5.29 -5.78 13.64
C SER A 162 -5.25 -4.27 13.46
N ALA A 163 -5.69 -3.52 14.48
CA ALA A 163 -5.63 -2.07 14.52
C ALA A 163 -4.91 -1.58 15.78
N LEU A 164 -4.13 -0.52 15.62
CA LEU A 164 -3.57 0.28 16.70
C LEU A 164 -4.17 1.67 16.60
N HIS A 165 -4.58 2.21 17.74
CA HIS A 165 -5.01 3.59 17.88
C HIS A 165 -3.96 4.37 18.64
N LEU A 166 -3.56 5.52 18.09
CA LEU A 166 -2.56 6.38 18.66
C LEU A 166 -3.03 7.83 18.70
N THR A 167 -2.52 8.56 19.68
CA THR A 167 -2.75 10.00 19.82
C THR A 167 -1.44 10.74 19.74
N GLU A 168 -1.38 11.78 18.91
CA GLU A 168 -0.28 12.74 18.93
C GLU A 168 -0.40 13.67 20.13
N THR A 169 0.65 13.75 20.95
CA THR A 169 0.70 14.59 22.14
C THR A 169 1.87 15.57 22.02
N ALA A 170 1.91 16.59 22.89
CA ALA A 170 3.05 17.50 22.97
C ALA A 170 4.40 16.79 23.29
N LYS A 171 4.36 15.58 23.83
CA LYS A 171 5.56 14.78 24.18
C LYS A 171 5.92 13.72 23.12
N GLY A 172 5.12 13.57 22.07
CA GLY A 172 5.28 12.55 21.04
C GLY A 172 4.02 11.69 20.88
N ILE A 173 4.19 10.48 20.35
CA ILE A 173 3.09 9.56 20.06
C ILE A 173 2.78 8.69 21.28
N LYS A 174 1.49 8.64 21.65
CA LYS A 174 0.95 7.74 22.65
C LYS A 174 0.15 6.63 21.98
N LEU A 175 0.44 5.38 22.30
CA LEU A 175 -0.44 4.27 21.97
C LEU A 175 -1.61 4.25 22.96
N ASP A 176 -2.83 4.27 22.46
CA ASP A 176 -4.03 4.21 23.29
C ASP A 176 -4.49 2.78 23.50
N TRP A 177 -4.54 1.97 22.43
CA TRP A 177 -4.92 0.57 22.49
C TRP A 177 -4.45 -0.21 21.26
N VAL A 178 -4.46 -1.54 21.40
CA VAL A 178 -4.26 -2.52 20.31
C VAL A 178 -5.47 -3.44 20.27
N LYS A 179 -6.05 -3.65 19.08
CA LYS A 179 -7.12 -4.59 18.85
C LYS A 179 -6.72 -5.57 17.75
N THR A 180 -6.44 -6.81 18.14
CA THR A 180 -5.84 -7.80 17.23
C THR A 180 -6.83 -8.39 16.22
N ASP A 181 -8.12 -8.40 16.54
CA ASP A 181 -9.22 -8.91 15.73
C ASP A 181 -10.12 -7.76 15.26
N PHE A 182 -9.53 -6.62 14.87
CA PHE A 182 -10.29 -5.44 14.48
C PHE A 182 -11.21 -5.73 13.29
N ILE A 183 -10.70 -6.42 12.27
CA ILE A 183 -11.49 -7.07 11.22
C ILE A 183 -11.08 -8.54 11.18
N GLY A 184 -12.03 -9.47 11.10
CA GLY A 184 -11.71 -10.90 11.06
C GLY A 184 -12.88 -11.78 10.66
N ARG A 185 -12.85 -13.05 11.08
CA ARG A 185 -13.89 -14.06 10.74
C ARG A 185 -15.32 -13.61 11.10
N ASN A 186 -15.47 -12.82 12.17
CA ASN A 186 -16.76 -12.29 12.62
C ASN A 186 -17.35 -11.23 11.66
N ASP A 187 -16.58 -10.71 10.72
CA ASP A 187 -17.04 -9.81 9.65
C ASP A 187 -17.52 -10.58 8.40
N GLY A 188 -17.71 -11.89 8.50
CA GLY A 188 -18.39 -12.71 7.49
C GLY A 188 -17.65 -12.77 6.16
N ILE A 189 -18.31 -12.31 5.09
CA ILE A 189 -17.74 -12.27 3.73
C ILE A 189 -16.59 -11.26 3.58
N HIS A 190 -16.42 -10.37 4.56
CA HIS A 190 -15.37 -9.35 4.57
C HIS A 190 -14.13 -9.79 5.37
N GLU A 191 -14.07 -11.01 5.87
CA GLU A 191 -12.84 -11.58 6.44
C GLU A 191 -11.65 -11.38 5.48
N PRO A 192 -10.48 -10.93 5.96
CA PRO A 192 -9.31 -10.73 5.11
C PRO A 192 -8.80 -12.06 4.54
N GLU A 193 -8.22 -12.01 3.34
CA GLU A 193 -7.59 -13.19 2.74
C GLU A 193 -6.43 -13.67 3.60
N GLY A 194 -6.27 -14.97 3.82
CA GLY A 194 -5.25 -15.52 4.73
C GLY A 194 -3.81 -15.20 4.31
N GLU A 195 -3.49 -15.32 3.02
CA GLU A 195 -2.10 -15.28 2.53
C GLU A 195 -1.73 -13.89 2.00
N TYR A 196 -0.94 -13.17 2.82
CA TYR A 196 -0.29 -11.90 2.54
C TYR A 196 -1.06 -10.84 1.71
N PRO A 197 -2.37 -10.56 1.98
CA PRO A 197 -3.12 -9.55 1.28
C PRO A 197 -2.52 -8.16 1.45
N TYR A 198 -2.56 -7.40 0.35
CA TYR A 198 -2.30 -5.99 0.39
C TYR A 198 -3.45 -5.24 1.10
N LEU A 199 -3.09 -4.15 1.77
CA LEU A 199 -4.02 -3.22 2.40
C LEU A 199 -3.48 -1.79 2.30
N THR A 200 -4.39 -0.83 2.18
CA THR A 200 -4.08 0.60 2.14
C THR A 200 -5.20 1.39 2.81
N ALA A 201 -4.85 2.50 3.44
CA ALA A 201 -5.77 3.32 4.21
C ALA A 201 -5.60 4.80 3.85
N VAL A 202 -6.72 5.51 3.75
CA VAL A 202 -6.75 6.96 3.51
C VAL A 202 -7.81 7.63 4.38
N ALA A 203 -7.59 8.89 4.73
CA ALA A 203 -8.62 9.69 5.37
C ALA A 203 -9.74 10.01 4.37
N ASP A 204 -10.99 9.87 4.80
CA ASP A 204 -12.17 10.35 4.10
C ASP A 204 -12.80 11.48 4.91
N SER A 205 -12.32 12.69 4.67
CA SER A 205 -12.79 13.90 5.36
C SER A 205 -14.25 14.23 5.04
N GLY A 206 -14.77 13.84 3.87
CA GLY A 206 -16.17 14.06 3.50
C GLY A 206 -17.13 13.25 4.35
N ASN A 207 -16.72 12.05 4.76
CA ASN A 207 -17.52 11.13 5.59
C ASN A 207 -17.04 11.06 7.04
N ASN A 208 -16.08 11.88 7.46
CA ASN A 208 -15.48 11.84 8.81
C ASN A 208 -15.04 10.42 9.22
N SER A 209 -14.39 9.70 8.31
CA SER A 209 -13.98 8.31 8.50
C SER A 209 -12.61 8.04 7.90
N ILE A 210 -12.04 6.86 8.18
CA ILE A 210 -10.95 6.29 7.39
C ILE A 210 -11.54 5.29 6.41
N ALA A 211 -11.14 5.35 5.14
CA ALA A 211 -11.37 4.28 4.18
C ALA A 211 -10.15 3.33 4.21
N LEU A 212 -10.37 2.09 4.62
CA LEU A 212 -9.39 1.00 4.58
C LEU A 212 -9.81 0.00 3.51
N ALA A 213 -8.96 -0.23 2.52
CA ALA A 213 -9.18 -1.24 1.48
C ALA A 213 -8.20 -2.39 1.65
N TYR A 214 -8.69 -3.62 1.50
CA TYR A 214 -7.88 -4.84 1.67
C TYR A 214 -8.47 -6.00 0.88
N GLN A 215 -7.64 -6.98 0.54
CA GLN A 215 -8.10 -8.20 -0.14
C GLN A 215 -8.77 -9.15 0.85
N ASN A 216 -10.00 -9.58 0.55
CA ASN A 216 -10.81 -10.44 1.40
C ASN A 216 -10.74 -11.92 0.97
N LYS A 217 -11.22 -12.82 1.82
CA LYS A 217 -11.16 -14.29 1.62
C LYS A 217 -11.91 -14.80 0.40
N ARG A 218 -12.81 -13.99 -0.18
CA ARG A 218 -13.54 -14.38 -1.39
C ARG A 218 -12.57 -14.30 -2.54
N SER A 219 -12.01 -15.45 -2.87
CA SER A 219 -10.98 -15.59 -3.88
C SER A 219 -11.36 -16.61 -4.93
N GLU A 220 -10.82 -16.41 -6.13
CA GLU A 220 -10.92 -17.35 -7.23
C GLU A 220 -9.52 -17.75 -7.67
N ILE A 221 -9.38 -19.01 -8.05
CA ILE A 221 -8.14 -19.52 -8.61
C ILE A 221 -8.30 -19.62 -10.11
N LEU A 222 -7.32 -19.08 -10.83
CA LEU A 222 -7.22 -19.10 -12.27
C LEU A 222 -6.08 -20.04 -12.65
N TYR A 223 -6.42 -21.01 -13.48
CA TYR A 223 -5.48 -21.85 -14.20
C TYR A 223 -5.64 -21.50 -15.67
N ALA A 224 -4.56 -21.07 -16.31
CA ALA A 224 -4.53 -21.03 -17.76
C ALA A 224 -3.75 -22.24 -18.27
N THR A 225 -4.38 -22.92 -19.22
CA THR A 225 -3.83 -24.04 -19.98
C THR A 225 -4.13 -23.80 -21.46
N ASP A 226 -3.60 -24.70 -22.24
CA ASP A 226 -3.20 -24.58 -23.62
C ASP A 226 -4.09 -25.21 -24.65
N GLY A 227 -4.98 -26.06 -24.17
CA GLY A 227 -5.54 -27.15 -24.97
C GLY A 227 -4.63 -28.38 -25.13
N ASP A 228 -3.29 -28.27 -25.14
CA ASP A 228 -2.33 -29.38 -25.36
C ASP A 228 -1.31 -29.63 -24.23
N GLY A 229 -1.26 -28.78 -23.19
CA GLY A 229 0.01 -28.50 -22.48
C GLY A 229 0.88 -27.40 -23.13
N ASN A 230 0.50 -26.88 -24.34
CA ASN A 230 0.91 -25.66 -25.12
C ASN A 230 0.15 -24.25 -25.11
N LEU A 231 0.46 -23.23 -24.28
CA LEU A 231 -0.57 -22.28 -23.76
C LEU A 231 -1.02 -21.19 -24.73
N MET A 232 -2.08 -21.41 -25.54
CA MET A 232 -2.50 -20.40 -26.55
C MET A 232 -4.01 -20.08 -26.66
N ASN A 233 -4.86 -20.39 -25.68
CA ASN A 233 -6.18 -19.75 -25.44
C ASN A 233 -6.78 -20.22 -24.10
N GLY A 234 -6.51 -19.49 -23.02
CA GLY A 234 -6.86 -19.92 -21.66
C GLY A 234 -8.37 -20.03 -21.39
N SER A 235 -8.81 -21.17 -20.87
CA SER A 235 -10.14 -21.31 -20.25
C SER A 235 -10.06 -21.16 -18.73
N CYS A 236 -10.85 -20.27 -18.15
CA CYS A 236 -10.98 -20.17 -16.69
C CYS A 236 -11.84 -21.28 -16.12
N GLY A 237 -11.33 -21.93 -15.07
CA GLY A 237 -12.08 -22.91 -14.29
C GLY A 237 -11.93 -24.33 -14.83
N GLN A 238 -10.84 -25.00 -14.46
CA GLN A 238 -10.78 -26.46 -14.53
C GLN A 238 -11.09 -27.05 -13.15
N SER A 239 -11.90 -28.10 -13.15
CA SER A 239 -12.11 -28.97 -11.99
C SER A 239 -10.77 -29.58 -11.56
N LEU A 240 -10.53 -29.65 -10.25
CA LEU A 240 -9.34 -30.28 -9.62
C LEU A 240 -9.05 -31.72 -10.11
N SER A 241 -10.02 -32.37 -10.75
CA SER A 241 -9.95 -33.73 -11.26
C SER A 241 -9.18 -33.91 -12.58
N GLN A 242 -8.79 -32.83 -13.27
CA GLN A 242 -7.99 -32.90 -14.50
C GLN A 242 -6.68 -32.11 -14.31
N ARG A 243 -5.66 -32.77 -13.74
CA ARG A 243 -4.32 -32.18 -13.61
C ARG A 243 -3.60 -32.23 -14.96
N MET A 244 -3.65 -31.14 -15.71
CA MET A 244 -2.60 -30.78 -16.66
C MET A 244 -1.68 -29.77 -15.94
N GLU A 245 -0.37 -29.78 -16.21
CA GLU A 245 0.52 -28.77 -15.62
C GLU A 245 0.10 -27.38 -16.13
N PRO A 246 -0.35 -26.46 -15.27
CA PRO A 246 -0.79 -25.15 -15.72
C PRO A 246 0.43 -24.32 -16.09
N TYR A 247 0.44 -23.73 -17.29
CA TYR A 247 1.49 -22.77 -17.64
C TYR A 247 1.32 -21.44 -16.91
N PHE A 248 0.14 -21.16 -16.33
CA PHE A 248 -0.06 -20.03 -15.42
C PHE A 248 -1.02 -20.34 -14.26
N PHE A 249 -0.64 -19.94 -13.05
CA PHE A 249 -1.45 -19.96 -11.83
C PHE A 249 -1.57 -18.54 -11.28
N ALA A 250 -2.80 -18.06 -11.09
CA ALA A 250 -3.08 -16.88 -10.28
C ALA A 250 -4.21 -17.14 -9.31
N LYS A 251 -4.13 -16.47 -8.16
CA LYS A 251 -5.26 -16.35 -7.23
C LYS A 251 -5.68 -14.90 -7.23
N ARG A 252 -6.96 -14.62 -7.46
CA ARG A 252 -7.53 -13.27 -7.38
C ARG A 252 -8.48 -13.20 -6.20
N SER A 253 -8.49 -12.08 -5.49
CA SER A 253 -9.32 -11.84 -4.31
C SER A 253 -10.17 -10.60 -4.53
N LEU A 254 -11.41 -10.62 -4.02
CA LEU A 254 -12.23 -9.42 -3.95
C LEU A 254 -11.60 -8.43 -2.96
N VAL A 255 -11.73 -7.14 -3.26
CA VAL A 255 -11.39 -6.08 -2.30
C VAL A 255 -12.60 -5.80 -1.43
N SER A 256 -12.41 -5.71 -0.11
CA SER A 256 -13.37 -5.05 0.77
C SER A 256 -12.87 -3.64 1.02
N ILE A 257 -13.79 -2.67 0.99
CA ILE A 257 -13.51 -1.31 1.47
C ILE A 257 -14.35 -1.09 2.71
N VAL A 258 -13.72 -0.72 3.82
CA VAL A 258 -14.40 -0.46 5.08
C VAL A 258 -14.20 1.00 5.48
N ARG A 259 -15.30 1.65 5.84
CA ARG A 259 -15.31 2.97 6.47
C ARG A 259 -15.27 2.80 7.97
N ILE A 260 -14.27 3.40 8.60
CA ILE A 260 -14.02 3.29 10.03
C ILE A 260 -14.22 4.67 10.65
N THR A 261 -15.18 4.77 11.56
CA THR A 261 -15.43 5.99 12.35
C THR A 261 -14.43 6.11 13.50
N ALA A 262 -14.35 7.29 14.12
CA ALA A 262 -13.43 7.58 15.23
C ALA A 262 -13.59 6.61 16.42
N ASP A 263 -14.81 6.15 16.67
CA ASP A 263 -15.14 5.17 17.71
C ASP A 263 -14.90 3.70 17.28
N GLY A 264 -14.39 3.47 16.07
CA GLY A 264 -14.03 2.15 15.54
C GLY A 264 -15.19 1.33 14.97
N ARG A 265 -16.38 1.93 14.75
CA ARG A 265 -17.45 1.25 14.01
C ARG A 265 -17.07 1.10 12.54
N LYS A 266 -17.52 -0.01 11.94
CA LYS A 266 -17.18 -0.44 10.57
C LYS A 266 -18.43 -0.42 9.70
N ALA A 267 -18.34 0.21 8.52
CA ALA A 267 -19.32 0.08 7.46
C ALA A 267 -18.63 -0.42 6.20
N PHE A 268 -19.00 -1.63 5.76
CA PHE A 268 -18.40 -2.27 4.60
C PHE A 268 -19.08 -1.81 3.31
N GLN A 269 -18.26 -1.69 2.28
CA GLN A 269 -18.65 -1.38 0.93
C GLN A 269 -18.02 -2.42 0.02
N ASP A 270 -18.86 -3.11 -0.75
CA ASP A 270 -18.40 -4.09 -1.73
C ASP A 270 -17.72 -3.39 -2.91
N PHE A 271 -16.56 -3.93 -3.29
CA PHE A 271 -15.86 -3.57 -4.51
C PHE A 271 -16.14 -4.64 -5.58
N PRO A 272 -16.53 -4.27 -6.81
CA PRO A 272 -16.88 -5.23 -7.85
C PRO A 272 -15.66 -5.89 -8.51
N GLY A 273 -14.45 -5.35 -8.30
CA GLY A 273 -13.24 -5.85 -8.93
C GLY A 273 -12.55 -6.98 -8.16
N LEU A 274 -11.97 -7.91 -8.90
CA LEU A 274 -11.02 -8.90 -8.39
C LEU A 274 -9.59 -8.43 -8.68
N VAL A 275 -8.74 -8.47 -7.66
CA VAL A 275 -7.32 -8.08 -7.75
C VAL A 275 -6.46 -9.33 -7.55
N GLU A 276 -5.32 -9.43 -8.24
CA GLU A 276 -4.36 -10.51 -7.97
C GLU A 276 -3.94 -10.51 -6.50
N ARG A 277 -3.92 -11.69 -5.87
CA ARG A 277 -3.54 -11.85 -4.48
C ARG A 277 -2.11 -11.35 -4.26
N THR A 278 -1.88 -10.66 -3.15
CA THR A 278 -0.61 -10.02 -2.76
C THR A 278 -0.20 -8.82 -3.62
N GLN A 279 -0.90 -8.55 -4.72
CA GLN A 279 -0.61 -7.42 -5.57
C GLN A 279 -1.09 -6.13 -4.91
N GLU A 280 -0.25 -5.10 -5.04
CA GLU A 280 -0.56 -3.76 -4.59
C GLU A 280 -1.66 -3.17 -5.47
N PHE A 281 -2.54 -2.41 -4.82
CA PHE A 281 -3.55 -1.59 -5.46
C PHE A 281 -3.60 -0.29 -4.68
N GLY A 282 -4.32 0.70 -5.16
CA GLY A 282 -4.39 1.95 -4.44
C GLY A 282 -5.76 2.52 -4.30
N LEU A 283 -5.81 3.44 -3.34
CA LEU A 283 -7.00 3.99 -2.76
C LEU A 283 -6.77 5.48 -2.60
N SER A 284 -7.74 6.28 -3.01
CA SER A 284 -7.75 7.71 -2.74
C SER A 284 -9.18 8.16 -2.53
N VAL A 285 -9.34 9.14 -1.64
CA VAL A 285 -10.59 9.84 -1.43
C VAL A 285 -10.32 11.32 -1.61
N ALA A 286 -10.91 11.90 -2.64
CA ALA A 286 -10.89 13.34 -2.91
C ALA A 286 -12.33 13.86 -2.91
N ASP A 287 -12.93 14.05 -4.08
CA ASP A 287 -14.39 14.27 -4.25
C ASP A 287 -15.18 12.97 -4.04
N ARG A 288 -14.55 11.85 -4.41
CA ARG A 288 -15.14 10.52 -4.52
C ARG A 288 -14.10 9.49 -4.06
N LEU A 289 -14.56 8.26 -3.90
CA LEU A 289 -13.70 7.12 -3.63
C LEU A 289 -13.16 6.57 -4.95
N TRP A 290 -11.84 6.47 -5.07
CA TRP A 290 -11.13 5.98 -6.24
C TRP A 290 -10.31 4.75 -5.89
N VAL A 291 -10.38 3.74 -6.75
CA VAL A 291 -9.56 2.53 -6.65
C VAL A 291 -8.85 2.30 -7.98
N LEU A 292 -7.55 2.07 -7.90
CA LEU A 292 -6.72 1.68 -9.03
C LEU A 292 -6.13 0.31 -8.74
N TYR A 293 -6.27 -0.62 -9.69
CA TYR A 293 -5.76 -1.98 -9.54
C TYR A 293 -5.46 -2.59 -10.91
N ARG A 294 -4.60 -3.62 -10.94
CA ARG A 294 -4.45 -4.45 -12.12
C ARG A 294 -5.57 -5.49 -12.16
N ARG A 295 -6.37 -5.45 -13.23
CA ARG A 295 -7.38 -6.46 -13.47
C ARG A 295 -6.71 -7.74 -13.97
N ILE A 296 -7.18 -8.88 -13.46
CA ILE A 296 -6.86 -10.20 -14.02
C ILE A 296 -8.17 -10.84 -14.49
N ASP A 297 -8.26 -11.10 -15.79
CA ASP A 297 -9.39 -11.82 -16.38
C ASP A 297 -8.95 -12.94 -17.32
N CYS A 298 -9.94 -13.74 -17.72
CA CYS A 298 -9.77 -14.94 -18.52
C CYS A 298 -9.37 -14.64 -19.97
N GLU A 299 -9.91 -13.56 -20.52
CA GLU A 299 -9.64 -13.14 -21.90
C GLU A 299 -8.21 -12.59 -22.04
N THR A 300 -7.57 -12.23 -20.92
CA THR A 300 -6.20 -11.68 -20.86
C THR A 300 -5.18 -12.69 -20.37
N SER A 301 -5.59 -13.94 -20.14
CA SER A 301 -4.81 -14.92 -19.36
C SER A 301 -3.79 -15.74 -20.15
N ASN A 302 -3.23 -15.20 -21.24
CA ASN A 302 -1.89 -15.63 -21.65
C ASN A 302 -0.87 -14.73 -20.92
N TYR A 303 0.25 -15.29 -20.46
CA TYR A 303 1.24 -14.56 -19.65
C TYR A 303 1.72 -13.28 -20.33
N GLU A 304 1.81 -13.28 -21.67
CA GLU A 304 2.10 -12.09 -22.49
C GLU A 304 0.99 -11.01 -22.47
N MET A 305 -0.28 -11.33 -22.21
CA MET A 305 -1.42 -10.39 -22.21
C MET A 305 -1.76 -9.88 -20.81
N LEU A 306 -1.57 -10.67 -19.76
CA LEU A 306 -1.60 -10.16 -18.37
C LEU A 306 -0.58 -9.06 -18.18
N GLN A 307 0.56 -9.22 -18.85
CA GLN A 307 1.60 -8.22 -19.00
C GLN A 307 1.08 -6.97 -19.77
N ARG A 308 0.33 -7.14 -20.87
CA ARG A 308 -0.04 -6.01 -21.75
C ARG A 308 -1.25 -5.16 -21.33
N GLN A 309 -2.09 -5.59 -20.38
CA GLN A 309 -3.19 -4.75 -19.91
C GLN A 309 -2.71 -3.73 -18.88
N GLY A 310 -3.02 -2.45 -19.11
CA GLY A 310 -2.76 -1.39 -18.14
C GLY A 310 -3.61 -1.52 -16.88
N GLU A 311 -3.30 -0.70 -15.88
CA GLU A 311 -4.11 -0.64 -14.69
C GLU A 311 -5.53 -0.14 -14.98
N VAL A 312 -6.46 -0.57 -14.13
CA VAL A 312 -7.87 -0.25 -14.23
C VAL A 312 -8.26 0.65 -13.08
N MET A 313 -8.90 1.77 -13.40
CA MET A 313 -9.41 2.73 -12.44
C MET A 313 -10.93 2.65 -12.34
N LEU A 314 -11.44 2.53 -11.12
CA LEU A 314 -12.86 2.62 -10.79
C LEU A 314 -13.09 3.78 -9.83
N ARG A 315 -14.24 4.40 -9.98
CA ARG A 315 -14.71 5.49 -9.11
C ARG A 315 -16.05 5.12 -8.51
N TYR A 316 -16.21 5.31 -7.21
CA TYR A 316 -17.51 5.19 -6.57
C TYR A 316 -18.12 6.56 -6.29
N ASN A 317 -19.36 6.75 -6.75
CA ASN A 317 -20.13 7.97 -6.55
C ASN A 317 -21.61 7.63 -6.42
N ASP A 318 -22.31 8.29 -5.49
CA ASP A 318 -23.78 8.21 -5.37
C ASP A 318 -24.35 6.78 -5.35
N GLY A 319 -23.69 5.86 -4.64
CA GLY A 319 -24.20 4.48 -4.49
C GLY A 319 -23.71 3.49 -5.54
N ALA A 320 -22.97 3.93 -6.57
CA ALA A 320 -22.57 3.08 -7.69
C ALA A 320 -21.09 3.23 -8.04
N TRP A 321 -20.49 2.12 -8.49
CA TRP A 321 -19.18 2.12 -9.13
C TRP A 321 -19.32 2.52 -10.60
N SER A 322 -18.36 3.28 -11.11
CA SER A 322 -18.24 3.60 -12.53
C SER A 322 -17.89 2.35 -13.34
N GLU A 323 -18.11 2.44 -14.66
CA GLU A 323 -17.47 1.51 -15.58
C GLU A 323 -15.94 1.55 -15.42
N PRO A 324 -15.24 0.42 -15.57
CA PRO A 324 -13.79 0.37 -15.43
C PRO A 324 -13.08 1.16 -16.53
N LEU A 325 -12.21 2.10 -16.14
CA LEU A 325 -11.38 2.86 -17.08
C LEU A 325 -9.98 2.25 -17.16
N ILE A 326 -9.59 1.76 -18.34
CA ILE A 326 -8.25 1.22 -18.58
C ILE A 326 -7.26 2.37 -18.83
N LEU A 327 -6.22 2.43 -18.00
CA LEU A 327 -5.14 3.41 -18.11
C LEU A 327 -4.02 2.82 -19.00
N GLY A 328 -4.19 2.85 -20.32
CA GLY A 328 -3.13 2.47 -21.27
C GLY A 328 -2.71 0.99 -21.24
N LYS A 329 -1.48 0.71 -21.70
CA LYS A 329 -0.84 -0.63 -21.70
C LYS A 329 0.51 -0.55 -20.99
N LEU A 330 0.79 -1.44 -20.04
CA LEU A 330 2.04 -1.48 -19.28
C LEU A 330 3.24 -1.94 -20.13
N ASP A 331 4.43 -1.39 -19.84
CA ASP A 331 5.73 -1.89 -20.33
C ASP A 331 6.26 -2.99 -19.39
N VAL A 332 6.33 -4.21 -19.93
CA VAL A 332 6.49 -5.45 -19.14
C VAL A 332 7.90 -5.99 -19.14
N GLU A 333 8.74 -5.58 -20.10
CA GLU A 333 10.15 -5.97 -20.13
C GLU A 333 10.95 -5.30 -19.01
N LYS A 334 10.39 -4.25 -18.40
CA LYS A 334 11.02 -3.44 -17.34
C LYS A 334 10.17 -3.38 -16.07
N GLU A 335 9.36 -4.43 -15.82
CA GLU A 335 8.35 -4.59 -14.76
C GLU A 335 8.84 -4.36 -13.30
N TYR A 336 10.12 -4.09 -13.07
CA TYR A 336 10.65 -3.74 -11.74
C TYR A 336 10.09 -2.43 -11.13
N TYR A 337 9.28 -1.68 -11.87
CA TYR A 337 8.63 -0.44 -11.42
C TYR A 337 7.13 -0.40 -11.71
N GLY A 338 6.48 -1.58 -11.83
CA GLY A 338 5.05 -1.70 -12.11
C GLY A 338 4.20 -0.94 -11.09
N ALA A 339 3.67 0.21 -11.54
CA ALA A 339 2.68 1.06 -10.90
C ALA A 339 2.73 1.15 -9.36
N SER A 340 3.40 2.18 -8.84
CA SER A 340 3.21 2.60 -7.46
C SER A 340 2.14 3.68 -7.41
N LEU A 341 1.07 3.46 -6.66
CA LEU A 341 0.24 4.60 -6.25
C LEU A 341 1.03 5.48 -5.32
N PHE A 342 1.13 6.74 -5.70
CA PHE A 342 1.46 7.80 -4.77
C PHE A 342 0.14 8.17 -4.09
N SER A 343 -0.07 7.74 -2.84
CA SER A 343 -1.23 8.18 -2.07
C SER A 343 -1.09 9.69 -1.81
N SER A 344 -1.75 10.48 -2.65
CA SER A 344 -1.95 11.91 -2.41
C SER A 344 -3.34 12.10 -1.81
N PRO A 345 -3.45 12.70 -0.61
CA PRO A 345 -4.74 12.95 0.05
C PRO A 345 -5.53 14.10 -0.58
N TYR A 346 -5.00 14.78 -1.59
CA TYR A 346 -5.65 15.95 -2.22
C TYR A 346 -6.14 15.66 -3.65
N GLN A 347 -5.41 14.85 -4.41
CA GLN A 347 -5.75 14.44 -5.78
C GLN A 347 -5.11 13.07 -6.05
N PRO A 348 -5.86 12.06 -6.52
CA PRO A 348 -5.27 10.78 -6.91
C PRO A 348 -4.29 10.97 -8.07
N HIS A 349 -3.03 10.61 -7.82
CA HIS A 349 -1.96 10.63 -8.82
C HIS A 349 -1.46 9.20 -9.06
N PHE A 350 -1.36 8.82 -10.33
CA PHE A 350 -0.93 7.48 -10.73
C PHE A 350 0.27 7.58 -11.63
N LEU A 351 1.33 6.84 -11.30
CA LEU A 351 2.56 6.85 -12.06
C LEU A 351 2.76 5.48 -12.71
N MET A 352 2.77 5.43 -14.03
CA MET A 352 2.84 4.17 -14.75
C MET A 352 3.77 4.26 -15.96
N ARG A 353 4.62 3.25 -16.16
CA ARG A 353 5.38 3.11 -17.40
C ARG A 353 4.51 2.43 -18.45
N LEU A 354 4.21 3.13 -19.53
CA LEU A 354 3.41 2.58 -20.63
C LEU A 354 4.31 1.93 -21.69
N ASN A 355 3.70 1.16 -22.59
CA ASN A 355 4.36 0.44 -23.69
C ASN A 355 5.11 1.33 -24.71
N ASP A 356 5.00 2.65 -24.59
CA ASP A 356 5.87 3.62 -25.29
C ASP A 356 7.25 3.78 -24.60
N GLY A 357 7.48 3.06 -23.51
CA GLY A 357 8.69 3.08 -22.70
C GLY A 357 8.79 4.29 -21.78
N LYS A 358 7.80 5.19 -21.75
CA LYS A 358 7.80 6.42 -20.96
C LYS A 358 7.01 6.27 -19.67
N LEU A 359 7.30 7.13 -18.69
CA LEU A 359 6.60 7.20 -17.42
C LEU A 359 5.49 8.25 -17.52
N HIS A 360 4.26 7.87 -17.22
CA HIS A 360 3.08 8.73 -17.32
C HIS A 360 2.54 9.02 -15.94
N LEU A 361 2.29 10.30 -15.66
CA LEU A 361 1.50 10.72 -14.51
C LEU A 361 0.06 10.92 -14.95
N PHE A 362 -0.86 10.16 -14.38
CA PHE A 362 -2.30 10.36 -14.53
C PHE A 362 -2.83 11.08 -13.29
N GLU A 363 -3.51 12.20 -13.52
CA GLU A 363 -4.22 12.95 -12.48
C GLU A 363 -5.71 12.68 -12.62
N ALA A 364 -6.34 12.11 -11.60
CA ALA A 364 -7.80 12.04 -11.55
C ALA A 364 -8.35 13.43 -11.23
N LYS A 365 -8.92 14.10 -12.24
CA LYS A 365 -9.61 15.38 -12.07
C LYS A 365 -11.08 15.14 -11.73
N SER A 366 -11.59 15.89 -10.76
CA SER A 366 -13.04 15.97 -10.55
C SER A 366 -13.68 16.60 -11.78
N SER A 367 -14.75 15.97 -12.28
CA SER A 367 -15.69 16.64 -13.18
C SER A 367 -16.48 17.62 -12.32
N HIS A 368 -16.29 18.92 -12.56
CA HIS A 368 -17.14 19.96 -11.99
C HIS A 368 -18.59 19.83 -12.45
#